data_AF-A0A2L2YYX6-F1
#
_entry.id   AF-A0A2L2YYX6-F1
#
_cell.length_a   1.000
_cell.length_b   1.000
_cell.length_c   1.000
_cell.angle_alpha   90.00
_cell.angle_beta   90.00
_cell.angle_gamma   90.00
#
_symmetry.space_group_name_H-M   'P 1'
#
loop_
_entity.id
_entity.type
_entity.pdbx_description
1 polymer ?
#
loop_
_entity_poly.entity_id
_entity_poly.type
_entity_poly.pdbx_seq_one_letter_code
_entity_poly.pdbx_strand_id
1 'polypeptide(L)'
;ASNLFFPVGFVVAERVLYAPSMGFCLLVAQGTSLLSIRRPGLIWTSVILLLCIHAAKTVRRNADWKSEYALFLSGIKVNQRNAKLYNNVGHWLETQGKYSEALNYFHTAIRVEPDDI
;
A
#
# COMPACT_ATOMS: atom_id res chain seq x y z
N ALA A 1 16.43 -13.50 -7.15
CA ALA A 1 17.15 -12.73 -6.12
C ALA A 1 16.15 -12.27 -5.07
N SER A 2 16.22 -12.80 -3.85
CA SER A 2 15.12 -12.76 -2.87
C SER A 2 15.26 -11.66 -1.81
N ASN A 3 16.12 -10.64 -2.02
CA ASN A 3 16.46 -9.62 -1.02
C ASN A 3 16.98 -10.14 0.35
N LEU A 4 17.17 -11.45 0.52
CA LEU A 4 17.55 -12.10 1.78
C LEU A 4 19.02 -11.84 2.18
N PHE A 5 19.93 -11.80 1.20
CA PHE A 5 21.36 -11.61 1.45
C PHE A 5 21.90 -10.30 0.87
N PHE A 6 21.25 -9.79 -0.19
CA PHE A 6 21.62 -8.53 -0.83
C PHE A 6 20.37 -7.80 -1.29
N PRO A 7 20.19 -6.52 -0.94
CA PRO A 7 19.09 -5.72 -1.45
C PRO A 7 19.30 -5.48 -2.95
N VAL A 8 18.47 -6.13 -3.77
CA VAL A 8 18.30 -5.76 -5.18
C VAL A 8 17.36 -4.56 -5.23
N GLY A 9 17.83 -3.45 -5.80
CA GLY A 9 17.17 -2.14 -5.86
C GLY A 9 15.88 -2.07 -6.69
N PHE A 10 15.07 -3.12 -6.71
CA PHE A 10 13.73 -3.10 -7.27
C PHE A 10 12.72 -2.76 -6.17
N VAL A 11 11.80 -1.83 -6.46
CA VAL A 11 10.57 -1.64 -5.67
C VAL A 11 9.91 -3.01 -5.53
N VAL A 12 9.63 -3.45 -4.29
CA VAL A 12 9.12 -4.78 -3.90
C VAL A 12 8.50 -5.52 -5.08
N ALA A 13 9.33 -6.32 -5.76
CA ALA A 13 8.93 -6.91 -7.02
C ALA A 13 8.03 -8.12 -6.74
N GLU A 14 6.83 -8.13 -7.32
CA GLU A 14 5.82 -9.20 -7.24
C GLU A 14 6.41 -10.61 -7.40
N ARG A 15 7.45 -10.77 -8.24
CA ARG A 15 8.11 -12.04 -8.52
C ARG A 15 8.78 -12.70 -7.30
N VAL A 16 9.21 -11.92 -6.31
CA VAL A 16 9.82 -12.45 -5.07
C VAL A 16 8.77 -13.07 -4.15
N LEU A 17 7.50 -12.66 -4.28
CA LEU A 17 6.39 -13.16 -3.47
C LEU A 17 5.84 -14.51 -3.97
N TYR A 18 6.05 -14.89 -5.24
CA TYR A 18 5.44 -16.10 -5.79
C TYR A 18 5.83 -17.39 -5.05
N ALA A 19 7.12 -17.56 -4.73
CA ALA A 19 7.60 -18.73 -4.01
C ALA A 19 6.98 -18.86 -2.59
N PRO A 20 7.07 -17.83 -1.71
CA PRO A 20 6.41 -17.89 -0.40
C PRO A 20 4.87 -17.96 -0.51
N SER A 21 4.25 -17.32 -1.50
CA SER A 21 2.79 -17.42 -1.72
C SER A 21 2.35 -18.83 -2.09
N MET A 22 3.13 -19.56 -2.89
CA MET A 22 2.83 -20.95 -3.22
C MET A 22 2.80 -21.83 -1.96
N GLY A 23 3.80 -21.68 -1.08
CA GLY A 23 3.83 -22.37 0.21
C GLY A 23 2.63 -22.02 1.10
N PHE A 24 2.28 -20.74 1.17
CA PHE A 24 1.10 -20.28 1.91
C PHE A 24 -0.20 -20.90 1.36
N CYS A 25 -0.39 -20.94 0.04
CA CYS A 25 -1.56 -21.55 -0.58
C CYS A 25 -1.66 -23.05 -0.27
N LEU A 26 -0.54 -23.77 -0.28
CA LEU A 26 -0.51 -25.20 0.09
C LEU A 26 -0.92 -25.41 1.56
N LEU A 27 -0.41 -24.59 2.48
CA LEU A 27 -0.79 -24.65 3.90
C LEU A 27 -2.27 -24.36 4.11
N VAL A 28 -2.82 -23.35 3.44
CA VAL A 28 -4.26 -23.02 3.50
C VAL A 28 -5.09 -24.17 2.95
N ALA A 29 -4.70 -24.77 1.82
CA ALA A 29 -5.41 -25.90 1.22
C ALA A 29 -5.40 -27.15 2.12
N GLN A 30 -4.26 -27.47 2.73
CA GLN A 30 -4.17 -28.57 3.69
C GLN A 30 -5.01 -28.31 4.94
N GLY A 31 -4.93 -27.09 5.49
CA GLY A 31 -5.72 -26.68 6.65
C GLY A 31 -7.23 -26.75 6.38
N THR A 32 -7.69 -26.29 5.23
CA THR A 32 -9.11 -26.32 4.86
C THR A 32 -9.59 -27.74 4.56
N SER A 33 -8.77 -28.60 3.94
CA SER A 33 -9.10 -30.00 3.70
C SER A 33 -9.39 -30.75 5.01
N LEU A 34 -8.53 -30.57 6.02
CA LEU A 34 -8.72 -31.17 7.35
C LEU A 34 -9.97 -30.61 8.07
N LEU A 35 -10.21 -29.30 7.94
CA LEU A 35 -11.31 -28.62 8.63
C LEU A 35 -12.66 -28.86 7.95
N SER A 36 -12.68 -29.11 6.65
CA SER A 36 -13.91 -29.31 5.85
C SER A 36 -14.68 -30.56 6.31
N ILE A 37 -13.95 -31.61 6.72
CA ILE A 37 -14.54 -32.86 7.21
C ILE A 37 -15.11 -32.68 8.62
N ARG A 38 -14.44 -31.91 9.49
CA ARG A 38 -14.81 -31.80 10.90
C ARG A 38 -15.76 -30.63 11.20
N ARG A 39 -15.57 -29.48 10.56
CA ARG A 39 -16.22 -28.20 10.85
C ARG A 39 -16.34 -27.32 9.58
N PRO A 40 -17.12 -27.72 8.56
CA PRO A 40 -17.22 -26.98 7.30
C PRO A 40 -17.77 -25.56 7.47
N GLY A 41 -18.61 -25.33 8.49
CA GLY A 41 -19.13 -24.00 8.81
C GLY A 41 -18.03 -22.97 9.15
N LEU A 42 -16.93 -23.40 9.79
CA LEU A 42 -15.82 -22.50 10.12
C LEU A 42 -15.09 -21.96 8.89
N ILE A 43 -15.08 -22.72 7.80
CA ILE A 43 -14.46 -22.27 6.54
C ILE A 43 -15.27 -21.11 5.97
N TRP A 44 -16.59 -21.28 5.85
CA TRP A 44 -17.46 -20.24 5.31
C TRP A 44 -17.51 -19.00 6.19
N THR A 45 -17.54 -19.15 7.52
CA THR A 45 -17.46 -17.98 8.42
C THR A 45 -16.13 -17.24 8.27
N SER A 46 -15.02 -17.96 8.14
CA SER A 46 -13.69 -17.35 7.92
C SER A 46 -13.61 -16.62 6.57
N VAL A 47 -14.16 -17.21 5.50
CA VAL A 47 -14.20 -16.60 4.18
C VAL A 47 -15.08 -15.35 4.18
N ILE A 48 -16.28 -15.42 4.74
CA ILE A 48 -17.18 -14.26 4.85
C ILE A 48 -16.52 -13.15 5.66
N LEU A 49 -15.91 -13.48 6.81
CA LEU A 49 -15.20 -12.52 7.63
C LEU A 49 -14.06 -11.85 6.85
N LEU A 50 -13.26 -12.63 6.13
CA LEU A 50 -12.17 -12.11 5.28
C LEU A 50 -12.72 -11.14 4.22
N LEU A 51 -13.78 -11.55 3.50
CA LEU A 51 -14.42 -10.70 2.50
C LEU A 51 -14.96 -9.40 3.10
N CYS A 52 -15.64 -9.46 4.24
CA CYS A 52 -16.16 -8.27 4.92
C CYS A 52 -15.03 -7.33 5.35
N ILE A 53 -13.93 -7.83 5.90
CA ILE A 53 -12.76 -7.03 6.29
C ILE A 53 -12.15 -6.35 5.07
N HIS A 54 -11.92 -7.09 3.98
CA HIS A 54 -11.33 -6.53 2.76
C HIS A 54 -12.27 -5.55 2.04
N ALA A 55 -13.58 -5.82 2.02
CA ALA A 55 -14.59 -4.89 1.52
C ALA A 55 -14.60 -3.59 2.32
N ALA A 56 -14.60 -3.66 3.66
CA ALA A 56 -14.54 -2.48 4.52
C ALA A 56 -13.26 -1.66 4.30
N LYS A 57 -12.10 -2.33 4.18
CA LYS A 57 -10.82 -1.66 3.86
C LYS A 57 -10.88 -0.97 2.49
N THR A 58 -11.52 -1.60 1.50
CA THR A 58 -11.70 -1.05 0.14
C THR A 58 -12.57 0.19 0.17
N VAL A 59 -13.74 0.12 0.82
CA VAL A 59 -14.66 1.26 0.96
C VAL A 59 -13.97 2.43 1.67
N ARG A 60 -13.20 2.17 2.74
CA ARG A 60 -12.42 3.20 3.43
C ARG A 60 -11.37 3.83 2.51
N ARG A 61 -10.67 3.01 1.70
CA ARG A 61 -9.64 3.48 0.77
C ARG A 61 -10.22 4.33 -0.36
N ASN A 62 -11.45 4.10 -0.80
CA ASN A 62 -12.11 4.91 -1.83
C ASN A 62 -12.19 6.40 -1.47
N ALA A 63 -12.23 6.75 -0.18
CA ALA A 63 -12.19 8.15 0.25
C ALA A 63 -10.88 8.86 -0.16
N ASP A 64 -9.75 8.15 -0.13
CA ASP A 64 -8.45 8.69 -0.54
C ASP A 64 -8.38 8.93 -2.06
N TRP A 65 -9.23 8.26 -2.85
CA TRP A 65 -9.28 8.40 -4.31
C TRP A 65 -10.23 9.51 -4.80
N LYS A 66 -10.90 10.22 -3.89
CA LYS A 66 -11.85 11.29 -4.26
C LYS A 66 -11.18 12.51 -4.91
N SER A 67 -9.91 12.75 -4.60
CA SER A 67 -9.15 13.85 -5.19
C SER A 67 -7.66 13.54 -5.18
N GLU A 68 -6.92 14.16 -6.10
CA GLU A 68 -5.46 14.07 -6.17
C GLU A 68 -4.81 14.47 -4.85
N TYR A 69 -5.28 15.56 -4.23
CA TYR A 69 -4.82 16.02 -2.93
C TYR A 69 -4.98 14.96 -1.83
N ALA A 70 -6.16 14.35 -1.72
CA ALA A 70 -6.40 13.29 -0.73
C ALA A 70 -5.54 12.06 -1.02
N LEU A 71 -5.34 11.71 -2.29
CA LEU A 71 -4.53 10.58 -2.70
C LEU A 71 -3.08 10.77 -2.28
N PHE A 72 -2.46 11.90 -2.62
CA PHE A 72 -1.07 12.19 -2.28
C PHE A 72 -0.87 12.35 -0.78
N LEU A 73 -1.77 13.03 -0.07
CA LEU A 73 -1.73 13.10 1.40
C LEU A 73 -1.82 11.72 2.04
N SER A 74 -2.68 10.83 1.52
CA SER A 74 -2.75 9.45 2.01
C SER A 74 -1.42 8.72 1.80
N GLY A 75 -0.72 9.01 0.71
CA GLY A 75 0.62 8.53 0.45
C GLY A 75 1.63 9.03 1.48
N ILE A 76 1.64 10.34 1.78
CA ILE A 76 2.58 10.96 2.74
C ILE A 76 2.41 10.34 4.13
N LYS A 77 1.16 10.05 4.54
CA LYS A 77 0.88 9.37 5.82
C LYS A 77 1.51 7.97 5.92
N VAL A 78 1.65 7.27 4.79
CA VAL A 78 2.20 5.91 4.74
C VAL A 78 3.72 5.93 4.53
N ASN A 79 4.21 6.81 3.66
CA ASN A 79 5.63 6.93 3.35
C ASN A 79 6.05 8.41 3.34
N GLN A 80 6.56 8.86 4.49
CA GLN A 80 7.06 10.22 4.68
C GLN A 80 8.44 10.45 4.02
N ARG A 81 9.08 9.41 3.49
CA ARG A 81 10.40 9.50 2.85
C ARG A 81 10.35 9.57 1.32
N ASN A 82 9.17 9.79 0.75
CA ASN A 82 9.00 9.85 -0.70
C ASN A 82 8.78 11.31 -1.13
N ALA A 83 9.84 11.95 -1.64
CA ALA A 83 9.80 13.36 -2.04
C ALA A 83 8.76 13.65 -3.12
N LYS A 84 8.51 12.71 -4.04
CA LYS A 84 7.53 12.85 -5.13
C LYS A 84 6.11 13.10 -4.63
N LEU A 85 5.75 12.54 -3.47
CA LEU A 85 4.44 12.78 -2.87
C LEU A 85 4.29 14.22 -2.38
N TYR A 86 5.33 14.80 -1.78
CA TYR A 86 5.34 16.20 -1.37
C TYR A 86 5.30 17.13 -2.58
N ASN A 87 6.06 16.83 -3.63
CA ASN A 87 6.03 17.60 -4.89
C ASN A 87 4.63 17.59 -5.53
N ASN A 88 3.96 16.44 -5.58
CA ASN A 88 2.62 16.36 -6.15
C ASN A 88 1.56 17.15 -5.34
N VAL A 89 1.68 17.19 -4.00
CA VAL A 89 0.84 18.07 -3.16
C VAL A 89 1.15 19.55 -3.45
N GLY A 90 2.43 19.90 -3.58
CA GLY A 90 2.87 21.24 -3.95
C GLY A 90 2.27 21.71 -5.27
N HIS A 91 2.37 20.90 -6.33
CA HIS A 91 1.77 21.20 -7.62
C HIS A 91 0.25 21.32 -7.56
N TRP A 92 -0.43 20.45 -6.81
CA TRP A 92 -1.87 20.61 -6.61
C TRP A 92 -2.19 21.95 -5.96
N LEU A 93 -1.43 22.39 -4.95
CA LEU A 93 -1.61 23.70 -4.30
C LEU A 93 -1.33 24.88 -5.25
N GLU A 94 -0.35 24.76 -6.16
CA GLU A 94 -0.11 25.75 -7.21
C GLU A 94 -1.33 25.92 -8.12
N THR A 95 -1.98 24.82 -8.53
CA THR A 95 -3.21 24.91 -9.34
C THR A 95 -4.36 25.62 -8.62
N GLN A 96 -4.33 25.63 -7.28
CA GLN A 96 -5.29 26.36 -6.44
C GLN A 96 -4.86 27.80 -6.13
N GLY A 97 -3.71 28.26 -6.67
CA GLY A 97 -3.16 29.60 -6.41
C GLY A 97 -2.51 29.77 -5.04
N LYS A 98 -2.31 28.68 -4.27
CA LYS A 98 -1.76 28.69 -2.91
C LYS A 98 -0.25 28.56 -2.91
N TYR A 99 0.43 29.52 -3.50
CA TYR A 99 1.88 29.45 -3.75
C TYR A 99 2.73 29.36 -2.47
N SER A 100 2.33 30.03 -1.38
CA SER A 100 3.07 29.99 -0.11
C SER A 100 3.02 28.61 0.56
N GLU A 101 1.86 27.95 0.54
CA GLU A 101 1.72 26.57 1.03
C GLU A 101 2.49 25.60 0.12
N ALA A 102 2.38 25.77 -1.21
CA ALA A 102 3.11 24.94 -2.18
C ALA A 102 4.63 24.97 -1.95
N LEU A 103 5.20 26.16 -1.74
CA LEU A 103 6.62 26.34 -1.47
C LEU A 103 7.09 25.56 -0.23
N ASN A 104 6.28 25.52 0.84
CA ASN A 104 6.60 24.72 2.04
C ASN A 104 6.65 23.21 1.72
N TYR A 105 5.74 22.73 0.87
CA TYR A 105 5.74 21.32 0.44
C TYR A 105 6.97 21.00 -0.43
N PHE A 106 7.35 21.88 -1.36
CA PHE A 106 8.57 21.70 -2.16
C PHE A 106 9.84 21.72 -1.31
N HIS A 107 9.95 22.64 -0.34
CA HIS A 107 11.07 22.63 0.60
C HIS A 107 11.13 21.35 1.44
N THR A 108 9.97 20.79 1.79
CA THR A 108 9.92 19.50 2.49
C THR A 108 10.37 18.36 1.59
N ALA A 109 10.00 18.37 0.31
CA ALA A 109 10.45 17.38 -0.66
C ALA A 109 11.98 17.35 -0.78
N ILE A 110 12.62 18.51 -0.96
CA ILE A 110 14.08 18.66 -1.02
C ILE A 110 14.75 18.19 0.27
N ARG A 111 14.12 18.42 1.43
CA ARG A 111 14.66 17.95 2.71
C ARG A 111 14.59 16.42 2.86
N VAL A 112 13.52 15.81 2.33
CA VAL A 112 13.26 14.38 2.44
C VAL A 112 14.20 13.59 1.53
N GLU A 113 14.43 14.05 0.31
CA GLU A 113 15.30 13.41 -0.67
C GLU A 113 16.18 14.48 -1.35
N PRO A 114 17.32 14.86 -0.72
CA PRO A 114 18.17 15.96 -1.20
C PRO A 114 18.85 15.67 -2.54
N ASP A 115 18.99 14.39 -2.89
CA ASP A 115 19.72 13.91 -4.07
C ASP A 115 18.80 13.62 -5.28
N ASP A 116 17.48 13.84 -5.16
CA ASP A 116 16.52 13.72 -6.28
C ASP A 116 16.52 15.06 -7.06
N ILE A 117 17.38 15.14 -8.08
CA ILE A 117 17.57 16.32 -8.96
C ILE A 117 16.61 16.28 -10.15
#